data_AF-A0A939D509-F1
#
_entry.id   AF-A0A939D509-F1
#
_cell.length_a   1.000
_cell.length_b   1.000
_cell.length_c   1.000
_cell.angle_alpha   90.00
_cell.angle_beta   90.00
_cell.angle_gamma   90.00
#
_symmetry.space_group_name_H-M   'P 1'
#
loop_
_entity.id
_entity.type
_entity.pdbx_description
1 polymer ?
#
loop_
_entity_poly.entity_id
_entity_poly.type
_entity_poly.pdbx_seq_one_letter_code
_entity_poly.pdbx_strand_id
1 'polypeptide(L)'
;MKKILIIGSGGAGKSTLARELGNILDLEVIHLDACYWNPGWVETPKTEWQSIIQDLTRRESWIMDGNYGGTLDVRLSVADTVIFLDFPRLLCLSRVIKRRFMYARQSRPDMAPDCPESPASKLG
;
A
#
# COMPACT_ATOMS: atom_id res chain seq x y z
N MET A 1 -10.74 6.25 -17.33
CA MET A 1 -10.20 6.45 -15.97
C MET A 1 -10.60 5.27 -15.10
N LYS A 2 -9.76 4.24 -15.10
CA LYS A 2 -9.93 3.01 -14.32
C LYS A 2 -8.65 2.57 -13.60
N LYS A 3 -7.52 3.28 -13.81
CA LYS A 3 -6.23 3.00 -13.17
C LYS A 3 -5.84 4.16 -12.26
N ILE A 4 -6.05 4.00 -10.95
CA ILE A 4 -5.86 5.06 -9.94
C ILE A 4 -4.70 4.67 -9.04
N LEU A 5 -3.70 5.54 -8.94
CA LEU A 5 -2.55 5.38 -8.06
C LEU A 5 -2.68 6.30 -6.85
N ILE A 6 -2.58 5.75 -5.64
CA ILE A 6 -2.63 6.52 -4.39
C ILE A 6 -1.28 6.46 -3.69
N ILE A 7 -0.62 7.61 -3.58
CA ILE A 7 0.72 7.77 -2.98
C ILE A 7 0.71 8.75 -1.81
N GLY A 8 1.74 8.68 -0.97
CA GLY A 8 1.84 9.45 0.26
C GLY A 8 2.49 8.67 1.40
N SER A 9 2.80 9.38 2.48
CA SER A 9 3.50 8.82 3.64
C SER A 9 2.70 7.73 4.38
N GLY A 10 3.40 6.91 5.18
CA GLY A 10 2.73 6.01 6.13
C GLY A 10 1.87 6.83 7.12
N GLY A 11 0.61 6.44 7.33
CA GLY A 11 -0.32 7.19 8.18
C GLY A 11 -1.10 8.30 7.45
N ALA A 12 -0.82 8.57 6.17
CA ALA A 12 -1.55 9.55 5.37
C ALA A 12 -3.02 9.16 5.09
N GLY A 13 -3.40 7.90 5.30
CA GLY A 13 -4.76 7.41 5.07
C GLY A 13 -5.00 6.76 3.71
N LYS A 14 -3.94 6.48 2.94
CA LYS A 14 -4.01 5.86 1.60
C LYS A 14 -4.95 4.65 1.54
N SER A 15 -4.76 3.68 2.43
CA SER A 15 -5.54 2.42 2.41
C SER A 15 -6.99 2.64 2.82
N THR A 16 -7.29 3.73 3.53
CA THR A 16 -8.68 4.11 3.83
C THR A 16 -9.33 4.70 2.58
N LEU A 17 -8.67 5.67 1.95
CA LEU A 17 -9.14 6.26 0.70
C LEU A 17 -9.28 5.22 -0.42
N ALA A 18 -8.33 4.29 -0.54
CA ALA A 18 -8.35 3.24 -1.54
C ALA A 18 -9.61 2.36 -1.41
N ARG A 19 -9.95 1.94 -0.18
CA ARG A 19 -11.16 1.13 0.09
C ARG A 19 -12.44 1.91 -0.20
N GLU A 20 -12.51 3.17 0.23
CA GLU A 20 -13.67 4.01 -0.05
C GLU A 20 -13.87 4.22 -1.55
N LEU A 21 -12.80 4.55 -2.29
CA LEU A 21 -12.86 4.71 -3.74
C LEU A 21 -13.17 3.39 -4.45
N GLY A 22 -12.63 2.26 -4.00
CA GLY A 22 -12.92 0.95 -4.55
C GLY A 22 -14.41 0.62 -4.46
N ASN A 23 -15.02 0.90 -3.31
CA ASN A 23 -16.45 0.72 -3.10
C ASN A 23 -17.30 1.68 -3.95
N ILE A 24 -16.89 2.95 -4.08
CA ILE A 24 -17.64 3.97 -4.84
C ILE A 24 -17.57 3.71 -6.35
N LEU A 25 -16.41 3.30 -6.85
CA LEU A 25 -16.13 3.16 -8.28
C LEU A 25 -16.29 1.72 -8.79
N ASP A 26 -16.56 0.77 -7.90
CA ASP A 26 -16.59 -0.67 -8.17
C ASP A 26 -15.28 -1.16 -8.84
N LEU A 27 -14.16 -0.78 -8.22
CA LEU A 27 -12.82 -1.11 -8.70
C LEU A 27 -12.06 -1.95 -7.69
N GLU A 28 -11.28 -2.91 -8.19
CA GLU A 28 -10.37 -3.71 -7.37
C GLU A 28 -9.33 -2.83 -6.68
N VAL A 29 -9.20 -3.00 -5.36
CA VAL A 29 -8.18 -2.34 -4.54
C VAL A 29 -7.02 -3.29 -4.32
N ILE A 30 -5.83 -2.85 -4.73
CA ILE A 30 -4.57 -3.57 -4.59
C ILE A 30 -3.72 -2.83 -3.56
N HIS A 31 -3.65 -3.41 -2.36
CA HIS A 31 -2.75 -2.95 -1.31
C HIS A 31 -1.34 -3.49 -1.59
N LEU A 32 -0.40 -2.62 -1.98
CA LEU A 32 0.95 -3.09 -2.37
C LEU A 32 1.73 -3.73 -1.21
N ASP A 33 1.47 -3.28 0.02
CA ASP A 33 1.98 -3.92 1.23
C ASP A 33 1.55 -5.42 1.28
N ALA A 34 0.34 -5.75 0.85
CA ALA A 34 -0.15 -7.14 0.84
C ALA A 34 0.47 -8.01 -0.26
N CYS A 35 1.00 -7.40 -1.32
CA CYS A 35 1.70 -8.12 -2.40
C CYS A 35 3.21 -8.22 -2.18
N TYR A 36 3.80 -7.32 -1.40
CA TYR A 36 5.24 -7.21 -1.21
C TYR A 36 5.76 -8.05 -0.02
N TRP A 37 4.96 -8.19 1.03
CA TRP A 37 5.38 -8.90 2.23
C TRP A 37 4.92 -10.36 2.17
N ASN A 38 5.85 -11.26 2.44
CA ASN A 38 5.57 -12.67 2.70
C ASN A 38 5.40 -12.91 4.22
N PRO A 39 4.77 -14.02 4.63
CA PRO A 39 4.60 -14.38 6.04
C PRO A 39 5.88 -14.19 6.86
N GLY A 40 5.75 -13.61 8.05
CA GLY A 40 6.89 -13.31 8.91
C GLY A 40 7.69 -12.06 8.53
N TRP A 41 7.10 -11.13 7.78
CA TRP A 41 7.77 -9.91 7.32
C TRP A 41 8.97 -10.18 6.39
N VAL A 42 8.86 -11.21 5.54
CA VAL A 42 9.90 -11.54 4.57
C VAL A 42 9.68 -10.70 3.31
N GLU A 43 10.66 -9.89 2.95
CA GLU A 43 10.61 -9.07 1.72
C GLU A 43 10.55 -9.93 0.47
N THR A 44 9.69 -9.57 -0.48
CA THR A 44 9.72 -10.14 -1.81
C THR A 44 11.02 -9.72 -2.55
N PRO A 45 11.78 -10.66 -3.13
CA PRO A 45 12.98 -10.35 -3.91
C PRO A 45 12.72 -9.31 -4.99
N LYS A 46 13.68 -8.43 -5.23
CA LYS A 46 13.51 -7.29 -6.16
C LYS A 46 13.03 -7.70 -7.56
N THR A 47 13.59 -8.78 -8.12
CA THR A 47 13.22 -9.29 -9.45
C THR A 47 11.78 -9.80 -9.49
N GLU A 48 11.35 -10.51 -8.44
CA GLU A 48 9.98 -10.98 -8.28
C GLU A 48 9.03 -9.80 -8.08
N TRP A 49 9.39 -8.82 -7.26
CA TRP A 49 8.60 -7.62 -7.04
C TRP A 49 8.37 -6.83 -8.33
N GLN A 50 9.40 -6.72 -9.18
CA GLN A 50 9.28 -6.10 -10.50
C GLN A 50 8.30 -6.86 -11.39
N SER A 51 8.36 -8.20 -11.41
CA SER A 51 7.42 -9.04 -12.18
C SER A 51 5.98 -8.85 -11.69
N ILE A 52 5.77 -8.90 -10.37
CA ILE A 52 4.45 -8.68 -9.75
C ILE A 52 3.88 -7.33 -10.19
N ILE A 53 4.66 -6.24 -10.10
CA ILE A 53 4.17 -4.93 -10.52
C ILE A 53 3.85 -4.87 -12.01
N GLN A 54 4.66 -5.50 -12.88
CA GLN A 54 4.36 -5.57 -14.31
C GLN A 54 3.03 -6.27 -14.57
N ASP A 55 2.75 -7.37 -13.88
CA ASP A 55 1.50 -8.11 -14.06
C ASP A 55 0.30 -7.35 -13.50
N LEU A 56 0.44 -6.71 -12.33
CA LEU A 56 -0.63 -5.89 -11.75
C LEU A 56 -0.97 -4.68 -12.64
N THR A 57 0.04 -4.02 -13.23
CA THR A 57 -0.16 -2.82 -14.06
C THR A 57 -0.79 -3.12 -15.43
N ARG A 58 -0.65 -4.35 -15.93
CA ARG A 58 -1.30 -4.84 -17.15
C ARG A 58 -2.81 -4.99 -17.04
N ARG A 59 -3.36 -5.13 -15.83
CA ARG A 59 -4.82 -5.22 -15.62
C ARG A 59 -5.52 -3.99 -16.19
N GLU A 60 -6.75 -4.16 -16.68
CA GLU A 60 -7.51 -3.08 -17.32
C GLU A 60 -7.95 -1.99 -16.33
N SER A 61 -8.16 -2.37 -15.07
CA SER A 61 -8.61 -1.48 -14.00
C SER A 61 -8.02 -1.85 -12.65
N TRP A 62 -7.69 -0.86 -11.83
CA TRP A 62 -7.19 -1.03 -10.46
C TRP A 62 -7.14 0.29 -9.69
N ILE A 63 -7.20 0.18 -8.37
CA ILE A 63 -6.75 1.19 -7.43
C ILE A 63 -5.54 0.61 -6.68
N MET A 64 -4.35 1.17 -6.87
CA MET A 64 -3.15 0.74 -6.16
C MET A 64 -2.78 1.74 -5.08
N ASP A 65 -2.61 1.29 -3.84
CA ASP A 65 -2.05 2.11 -2.78
C ASP A 65 -0.73 1.55 -2.25
N GLY A 66 0.24 2.44 -2.04
CA GLY A 66 1.56 2.06 -1.55
C GLY A 66 2.67 2.95 -2.07
N ASN A 67 3.75 3.06 -1.28
CA ASN A 67 4.80 4.06 -1.49
C ASN A 67 6.16 3.42 -1.84
N TYR A 68 6.15 2.43 -2.73
CA TYR A 68 7.35 1.72 -3.20
C TYR A 68 8.06 2.50 -4.32
N GLY A 69 9.10 3.26 -3.97
CA GLY A 69 9.82 4.13 -4.92
C GLY A 69 10.42 3.37 -6.10
N GLY A 70 10.99 2.18 -5.88
CA GLY A 70 11.67 1.39 -6.92
C GLY A 70 10.77 0.87 -8.05
N THR A 71 9.45 0.96 -7.90
CA THR A 71 8.46 0.56 -8.92
C THR A 71 7.45 1.67 -9.21
N LEU A 72 7.75 2.91 -8.79
CA LEU A 72 6.84 4.04 -8.96
C LEU A 72 6.71 4.43 -10.43
N ASP A 73 7.82 4.49 -11.18
CA ASP A 73 7.82 4.92 -12.59
C ASP A 73 6.92 4.06 -13.49
N VAL A 74 6.97 2.73 -13.30
CA VAL A 74 6.12 1.77 -14.04
C VAL A 74 4.64 1.98 -13.73
N ARG A 75 4.30 2.32 -12.49
CA ARG A 75 2.90 2.58 -12.10
C ARG A 75 2.42 3.94 -12.60
N LEU A 76 3.28 4.96 -12.57
CA LEU A 76 2.97 6.30 -13.05
C LEU A 76 2.74 6.32 -14.57
N SER A 77 3.51 5.55 -15.35
CA SER A 77 3.41 5.56 -16.81
C SER A 77 2.09 5.00 -17.36
N VAL A 78 1.36 4.22 -16.56
CA VAL A 78 0.08 3.61 -16.96
C VAL A 78 -1.12 4.06 -16.13
N ALA A 79 -0.91 4.91 -15.11
CA ALA A 79 -2.00 5.42 -14.29
C ALA A 79 -2.79 6.50 -15.04
N ASP A 80 -4.11 6.40 -15.03
CA ASP A 80 -4.98 7.47 -15.54
C ASP A 80 -5.02 8.65 -14.56
N THR A 81 -4.80 8.37 -13.27
CA THR A 81 -4.92 9.36 -12.19
C THR A 81 -4.01 9.01 -11.04
N VAL A 82 -3.39 10.04 -10.48
CA VAL A 82 -2.53 9.95 -9.29
C VAL A 82 -3.11 10.83 -8.21
N ILE A 83 -3.38 10.24 -7.04
CA ILE A 83 -3.82 10.94 -5.84
C ILE A 83 -2.65 10.96 -4.86
N PHE A 84 -2.14 12.15 -4.56
CA PHE A 84 -1.07 12.34 -3.58
C PHE A 84 -1.63 12.89 -2.27
N LEU A 85 -1.45 12.13 -1.19
CA LEU A 85 -1.88 12.51 0.15
C LEU A 85 -0.73 13.21 0.90
N ASP A 86 -0.77 14.54 0.89
CA ASP A 86 0.21 15.40 1.57
C ASP A 86 -0.33 15.93 2.90
N PHE A 87 -0.22 15.10 3.95
CA PHE A 87 -0.63 15.46 5.30
C PHE A 87 0.57 15.80 6.19
N PRO A 88 0.38 16.66 7.22
CA PRO A 88 1.45 17.01 8.15
C PRO A 88 2.11 15.79 8.78
N ARG A 89 3.45 15.78 8.83
CA ARG A 89 4.26 14.63 9.33
C ARG A 89 3.85 14.17 10.73
N LEU A 90 3.57 15.12 11.62
CA LEU A 90 3.15 14.83 13.00
C LEU A 90 1.79 14.11 13.07
N LEU A 91 0.87 14.46 12.17
CA LEU A 91 -0.41 13.77 12.04
C LEU A 91 -0.23 12.35 11.50
N CYS A 92 0.60 12.18 10.47
CA CYS A 92 0.91 10.86 9.93
C CYS A 92 1.57 9.96 10.99
N LEU A 93 2.54 10.51 11.73
CA LEU A 93 3.24 9.79 12.79
C LEU A 93 2.29 9.37 13.92
N SER A 94 1.44 10.27 14.42
CA SER A 94 0.49 9.94 15.48
C SER A 94 -0.50 8.85 15.05
N ARG A 95 -0.94 8.86 13.78
CA ARG A 95 -1.78 7.80 13.20
C ARG A 95 -1.06 6.47 13.11
N VAL A 96 0.23 6.45 12.73
CA VAL A 96 1.05 5.23 12.71
C VAL A 96 1.22 4.66 14.12
N ILE A 97 1.52 5.51 15.11
CA ILE A 97 1.65 5.11 16.52
C ILE A 97 0.32 4.53 17.03
N LYS A 98 -0.79 5.24 16.83
CA LYS A 98 -2.14 4.78 17.22
C LYS A 98 -2.45 3.41 16.59
N ARG A 99 -2.19 3.26 15.29
CA ARG A 99 -2.41 2.00 14.56
C ARG A 99 -1.59 0.85 15.15
N ARG A 100 -0.35 1.11 15.54
CA ARG A 100 0.53 0.10 16.13
C ARG A 100 -0.05 -0.48 17.43
N PHE A 101 -0.61 0.38 18.29
CA PHE A 101 -1.26 -0.08 19.52
C PHE A 101 -2.57 -0.82 19.23
N MET A 102 -3.34 -0.37 18.24
CA MET A 102 -4.62 -0.99 17.85
C MET A 102 -4.44 -2.41 17.30
N TYR A 103 -3.42 -2.63 16.46
CA TYR A 103 -3.15 -3.93 15.82
C TYR A 103 -2.00 -4.69 16.49
N ALA A 104 -1.71 -4.41 17.76
CA ALA A 104 -0.63 -5.09 18.46
C ALA A 104 -0.81 -6.61 18.39
N ARG A 105 0.18 -7.32 17.82
CA ARG A 105 0.16 -8.78 17.59
C ARG A 105 -0.89 -9.28 16.59
N GLN A 106 -1.46 -8.39 15.77
CA GLN A 106 -2.42 -8.72 14.72
C GLN A 106 -1.89 -8.23 13.37
N SER A 107 -2.25 -8.95 12.30
CA SER A 107 -2.05 -8.48 10.94
C SER A 107 -3.10 -7.43 10.59
N ARG A 108 -2.69 -6.39 9.88
CA ARG A 108 -3.63 -5.39 9.35
C ARG A 108 -4.42 -6.00 8.18
N PRO A 109 -5.65 -5.55 7.89
CA PRO A 109 -6.43 -6.04 6.75
C PRO A 109 -5.78 -5.71 5.39
N ASP A 110 -4.95 -4.67 5.33
CA ASP A 110 -4.18 -4.22 4.17
C ASP A 110 -2.79 -4.87 4.06
N MET A 111 -2.52 -5.91 4.85
CA MET A 111 -1.25 -6.65 4.88
C MET A 111 -1.44 -8.09 4.43
N ALA A 112 -0.35 -8.71 4.01
CA ALA A 112 -0.30 -10.16 3.83
C ALA A 112 -0.61 -10.89 5.15
N PRO A 113 -1.15 -12.13 5.09
CA PRO A 113 -1.33 -12.97 6.26
C PRO A 113 -0.03 -13.15 7.06
N ASP A 114 -0.15 -13.43 8.36
CA ASP A 114 0.97 -13.73 9.25
C ASP A 114 2.09 -12.67 9.28
N CYS A 115 1.71 -11.41 9.10
CA CYS A 115 2.55 -10.23 9.30
C CYS A 115 2.06 -9.39 10.49
N PRO A 116 2.23 -9.87 11.74
CA PRO A 116 1.73 -9.17 12.92
C PRO A 116 2.55 -7.92 13.22
N GLU A 117 1.87 -6.82 13.55
CA GLU A 117 2.55 -5.59 13.98
C GLU A 117 3.28 -5.84 15.32
N SER A 118 4.61 -5.65 15.33
CA SER A 118 5.49 -5.83 16.49
C SER A 118 6.18 -4.51 16.88
N PRO A 119 6.56 -4.32 18.17
CA PRO A 119 7.43 -3.24 18.63
C PRO A 119 8.80 -3.14 17.91
N ALA A 120 9.23 -4.16 17.17
CA ALA A 120 10.55 -4.20 16.51
C ALA A 120 10.52 -4.38 14.98
N SER A 121 9.37 -4.59 14.33
CA SER A 121 9.34 -5.15 12.95
C SER A 121 9.53 -4.16 11.78
N LYS A 122 9.77 -2.86 12.02
CA LYS A 122 9.91 -1.85 10.93
C LYS A 122 10.89 -0.71 11.25
N LEU A 123 12.07 -1.03 11.77
CA LEU A 123 13.18 -0.06 11.93
C LEU A 123 14.29 -0.22 10.88
N GLY A 124 14.02 -0.95 9.79
CA GLY A 124 14.84 -0.99 8.58
C GLY A 124 14.15 -0.24 7.46
#